data_AF-A0A940YTD0-F1
#
_entry.id   AF-A0A940YTD0-F1
#
_cell.length_a   1.000
_cell.length_b   1.000
_cell.length_c   1.000
_cell.angle_alpha   90.00
_cell.angle_beta   90.00
_cell.angle_gamma   90.00
#
_symmetry.space_group_name_H-M   'P 1'
#
loop_
_entity.id
_entity.type
_entity.pdbx_description
1 polymer ?
#
loop_
_entity_poly.entity_id
_entity_poly.type
_entity_poly.pdbx_seq_one_letter_code
_entity_poly.pdbx_strand_id
1 'polypeptide(L)'
;MTIKDTPEEWEIRATETPFVGNKTSVRTDEVVMPDGSVVRRDYQVHPGSVAVLALDDADRVLVLRQYRHPVRQKLWEIPAGLLDVPGENPLHAAQRELYEEAHVKAEDWRVLTDVYTTPGGCDEAVRIFLARGLSDAEGERFTAEHEELDLELARVPVDELVRGVLAGELHNNCIVVGVLSLVAARAGDGLDALRPALAPWPARPFEA
;
A
#
# COMPACT_ATOMS: atom_id res chain seq x y z
N MET A 1 9.80 -3.43 23.72
CA MET A 1 10.40 -2.60 22.66
C MET A 1 10.18 -1.13 23.04
N THR A 2 11.24 -0.32 23.09
CA THR A 2 11.21 1.06 23.61
C THR A 2 10.97 2.11 22.52
N ILE A 3 11.08 1.73 21.24
CA ILE A 3 10.83 2.59 20.08
C ILE A 3 9.50 2.16 19.47
N LYS A 4 8.52 3.06 19.46
CA LYS A 4 7.22 2.89 18.80
C LYS A 4 6.64 4.27 18.48
N ASP A 5 5.88 4.36 17.41
CA ASP A 5 5.08 5.54 17.13
C ASP A 5 3.92 5.62 18.13
N THR A 6 3.47 6.85 18.40
CA THR A 6 2.32 7.12 19.26
C THR A 6 1.37 8.08 18.56
N PRO A 7 0.06 7.84 18.62
CA PRO A 7 -0.90 8.80 18.11
C PRO A 7 -0.86 10.07 18.97
N GLU A 8 -0.78 11.23 18.32
CA GLU A 8 -0.83 12.54 18.94
C GLU A 8 -1.57 13.50 18.00
N GLU A 9 -2.39 14.38 18.57
CA GLU A 9 -3.14 15.39 17.84
C GLU A 9 -2.84 16.77 18.43
N TRP A 10 -2.62 17.75 17.56
CA TRP A 10 -2.45 19.15 17.93
C TRP A 10 -3.74 19.91 17.64
N GLU A 11 -3.99 21.00 18.38
CA GLU A 11 -5.17 21.84 18.16
C GLU A 11 -5.17 22.41 16.74
N ILE A 12 -6.28 22.22 16.02
CA ILE A 12 -6.54 22.82 14.71
C ILE A 12 -7.50 24.00 14.90
N ARG A 13 -7.09 25.20 14.50
CA ARG A 13 -7.90 26.43 14.62
C ARG A 13 -8.79 26.69 13.41
N ALA A 14 -8.33 26.28 12.24
CA ALA A 14 -9.04 26.44 10.98
C ALA A 14 -8.60 25.37 9.99
N THR A 15 -9.51 25.02 9.09
CA THR A 15 -9.29 24.09 7.98
C THR A 15 -9.88 24.68 6.72
N GLU A 16 -9.14 24.59 5.61
CA GLU A 16 -9.62 24.90 4.27
C GLU A 16 -9.22 23.79 3.28
N THR A 17 -9.97 23.67 2.18
CA THR A 17 -9.71 22.68 1.11
C THR A 17 -9.47 23.44 -0.20
N PRO A 18 -8.26 23.95 -0.44
CA PRO A 18 -7.96 24.79 -1.60
C PRO A 18 -8.10 24.06 -2.94
N PHE A 19 -8.05 22.72 -2.94
CA PHE A 19 -8.20 21.91 -4.14
C PHE A 19 -8.95 20.61 -3.86
N VAL A 20 -9.89 20.26 -4.74
CA VAL A 20 -10.60 18.96 -4.75
C VAL A 20 -10.43 18.34 -6.13
N GLY A 21 -9.76 17.19 -6.18
CA GLY A 21 -9.62 16.38 -7.39
C GLY A 21 -10.51 15.14 -7.35
N ASN A 22 -10.40 14.30 -8.39
CA ASN A 22 -11.24 13.10 -8.52
C ASN A 22 -10.91 12.01 -7.49
N LYS A 23 -9.62 11.79 -7.20
CA LYS A 23 -9.15 10.74 -6.27
C LYS A 23 -8.67 11.28 -4.93
N THR A 24 -8.17 12.53 -4.91
CA THR A 24 -7.54 13.15 -3.74
C THR A 24 -7.84 14.63 -3.69
N SER A 25 -7.74 15.23 -2.51
CA SER A 25 -7.84 16.68 -2.30
C SER A 25 -6.59 17.21 -1.59
N VAL A 26 -6.45 18.54 -1.51
CA VAL A 26 -5.46 19.19 -0.65
C VAL A 26 -6.21 19.86 0.49
N ARG A 27 -5.75 19.63 1.72
CA ARG A 27 -6.22 20.28 2.93
C ARG A 27 -5.13 21.20 3.48
N THR A 28 -5.54 22.35 3.97
CA THR A 28 -4.69 23.27 4.74
C THR A 28 -5.27 23.45 6.13
N ASP A 29 -4.49 23.07 7.14
CA ASP A 29 -4.86 23.26 8.55
C ASP A 29 -3.99 24.35 9.20
N GLU A 30 -4.60 25.20 10.02
CA GLU A 30 -3.91 26.09 10.95
C GLU A 30 -3.70 25.35 12.28
N VAL A 31 -2.49 24.86 12.49
CA VAL A 31 -2.15 24.00 13.63
C VAL A 31 -1.42 24.79 14.71
N VAL A 32 -1.82 24.62 15.97
CA VAL A 32 -1.11 25.19 17.14
C VAL A 32 0.08 24.31 17.49
N MET A 33 1.28 24.86 17.38
CA MET A 33 2.54 24.21 17.74
C MET A 33 2.72 24.14 19.27
N PRO A 34 3.62 23.27 19.79
CA PRO A 34 3.88 23.17 21.23
C PRO A 34 4.36 24.47 21.91
N ASP A 35 4.95 25.40 21.15
CA ASP A 35 5.36 26.72 21.63
C ASP A 35 4.23 27.77 21.59
N GLY A 36 3.03 27.37 21.17
CA GLY A 36 1.84 28.23 21.04
C GLY A 36 1.76 29.00 19.71
N SER A 37 2.77 28.90 18.83
CA SER A 37 2.70 29.48 17.50
C SER A 37 1.66 28.77 16.63
N VAL A 38 1.07 29.49 15.67
CA VAL A 38 0.12 28.91 14.70
C VAL A 38 0.80 28.84 13.35
N VAL A 39 0.82 27.66 12.75
CA VAL A 39 1.44 27.44 11.44
C VAL A 39 0.48 26.73 10.51
N ARG A 40 0.48 27.13 9.24
CA ARG A 40 -0.27 26.48 8.17
C ARG A 40 0.44 25.18 7.72
N ARG A 41 -0.34 24.12 7.53
CA ARG A 41 0.10 22.81 7.05
C ARG A 41 -0.75 22.40 5.87
N ASP A 42 -0.12 22.36 4.68
CA ASP A 42 -0.74 21.85 3.47
C ASP A 42 -0.38 20.38 3.30
N TYR A 43 -1.38 19.54 3.01
CA TYR A 43 -1.16 18.12 2.73
C TYR A 43 -2.25 17.54 1.84
N GLN A 44 -1.89 16.48 1.12
CA GLN A 44 -2.82 15.70 0.33
C GLN A 44 -3.64 14.79 1.24
N VAL A 45 -4.97 14.83 1.06
CA VAL A 45 -5.90 13.90 1.68
C VAL A 45 -6.12 12.74 0.72
N HIS A 46 -5.86 11.54 1.22
CA HIS A 46 -5.89 10.30 0.48
C HIS A 46 -6.85 9.31 1.16
N PRO A 47 -7.63 8.50 0.40
CA PRO A 47 -8.48 7.46 0.97
C PRO A 47 -7.69 6.39 1.74
N GLY A 48 -6.40 6.26 1.44
CA GLY A 48 -5.57 5.13 1.85
C GLY A 48 -5.59 4.02 0.80
N SER A 49 -4.67 3.08 0.95
CA SER A 49 -4.48 2.02 -0.05
C SER A 49 -4.14 0.69 0.61
N VAL A 50 -4.34 -0.39 -0.14
CA VAL A 50 -3.82 -1.72 0.17
C VAL A 50 -2.91 -2.17 -0.95
N ALA A 51 -1.94 -3.03 -0.62
CA ALA A 51 -1.08 -3.66 -1.61
C ALA A 51 -0.87 -5.13 -1.27
N VAL A 52 -0.55 -5.95 -2.28
CA VAL A 52 -0.46 -7.41 -2.14
C VAL A 52 0.88 -7.90 -2.66
N LEU A 53 1.75 -8.32 -1.74
CA LEU A 53 2.90 -9.12 -2.09
C LEU A 53 2.44 -10.58 -2.23
N ALA A 54 2.05 -10.94 -3.45
CA ALA A 54 1.62 -12.30 -3.78
C ALA A 54 2.83 -13.18 -4.13
N LEU A 55 3.17 -14.09 -3.22
CA LEU A 55 4.33 -14.96 -3.28
C LEU A 55 3.92 -16.39 -3.67
N ASP A 56 4.52 -16.93 -4.72
CA ASP A 56 4.30 -18.32 -5.14
C ASP A 56 5.30 -19.33 -4.54
N ASP A 57 5.00 -20.62 -4.71
CA ASP A 57 5.80 -21.73 -4.19
C ASP A 57 7.19 -21.86 -4.84
N ALA A 58 7.43 -21.14 -5.94
CA ALA A 58 8.73 -21.08 -6.62
C ALA A 58 9.55 -19.86 -6.19
N ASP A 59 9.17 -19.20 -5.10
CA ASP A 59 9.82 -18.01 -4.54
C ASP A 59 9.83 -16.80 -5.48
N ARG A 60 8.72 -16.60 -6.19
CA ARG A 60 8.51 -15.45 -7.09
C ARG A 60 7.35 -14.61 -6.63
N VAL A 61 7.49 -13.30 -6.80
CA VAL A 61 6.43 -12.32 -6.53
C VAL A 61 5.72 -11.99 -7.84
N LEU A 62 4.40 -11.99 -7.80
CA LEU A 62 3.57 -11.45 -8.86
C LEU A 62 3.67 -9.93 -8.86
N VAL A 63 4.13 -9.37 -9.97
CA VAL A 63 4.30 -7.93 -10.18
C VAL A 63 3.59 -7.51 -11.45
N LEU A 64 3.23 -6.24 -11.50
CA LEU A 64 2.66 -5.59 -12.66
C LEU A 64 3.53 -4.42 -13.09
N ARG A 65 3.40 -4.00 -14.36
CA ARG A 65 4.09 -2.82 -14.87
C ARG A 65 3.08 -1.79 -15.33
N GLN A 66 3.12 -0.61 -14.71
CA GLN A 66 2.15 0.46 -14.95
C GLN A 66 2.84 1.80 -15.19
N TYR A 67 2.31 2.60 -16.11
CA TYR A 67 2.73 3.98 -16.26
C TYR A 67 2.16 4.84 -15.12
N ARG A 68 3.02 5.53 -14.40
CA ARG A 68 2.65 6.51 -13.38
C ARG A 68 2.96 7.91 -13.89
N HIS A 69 1.91 8.66 -14.23
CA HIS A 69 2.06 10.02 -14.76
C HIS A 69 2.85 11.00 -13.87
N PRO A 70 2.66 11.03 -12.53
CA PRO A 70 3.37 11.98 -11.66
C PRO A 70 4.89 11.90 -11.78
N VAL A 71 5.44 10.70 -11.99
CA VAL A 71 6.89 10.46 -12.16
C VAL A 71 7.30 10.25 -13.62
N ARG A 72 6.33 10.16 -14.55
CA ARG A 72 6.53 9.90 -15.98
C ARG A 72 7.34 8.63 -16.26
N GLN A 73 7.09 7.56 -15.50
CA GLN A 73 7.78 6.28 -15.64
C GLN A 73 6.80 5.12 -15.71
N LYS A 74 7.19 4.07 -16.44
CA LYS A 74 6.60 2.73 -16.26
C LYS A 74 7.31 2.05 -15.10
N LEU A 75 6.62 1.91 -13.98
CA LEU A 75 7.15 1.29 -12.77
C LEU A 75 6.72 -0.17 -12.71
N TRP A 76 7.61 -1.03 -12.19
CA TRP A 76 7.22 -2.33 -11.68
C TRP A 76 6.66 -2.15 -10.27
N GLU A 77 5.49 -2.69 -10.02
CA GLU A 77 4.73 -2.55 -8.78
C GLU A 77 4.15 -3.92 -8.38
N ILE A 78 3.76 -4.04 -7.12
CA ILE A 78 2.90 -5.15 -6.67
C ILE A 78 1.44 -4.73 -6.81
N PRO A 79 0.49 -5.68 -6.98
CA PRO A 79 -0.92 -5.35 -7.04
C PRO A 79 -1.37 -4.47 -5.88
N ALA A 80 -2.12 -3.40 -6.17
CA ALA A 80 -2.48 -2.40 -5.17
C ALA A 80 -3.68 -1.55 -5.62
N GLY A 81 -4.50 -1.15 -4.64
CA GLY A 81 -5.63 -0.28 -4.93
C GLY A 81 -6.09 0.54 -3.74
N LEU A 82 -7.01 1.46 -4.03
CA LEU A 82 -7.51 2.44 -3.08
C LEU A 82 -8.57 1.84 -2.17
N LEU A 83 -8.69 2.40 -0.97
CA LEU A 83 -9.83 2.17 -0.07
C LEU A 83 -10.93 3.20 -0.33
N ASP A 84 -11.48 3.19 -1.55
CA ASP A 84 -12.48 4.15 -1.99
C ASP A 84 -13.92 3.77 -1.63
N VAL A 85 -14.14 2.55 -1.13
CA VAL A 85 -15.41 2.10 -0.56
C VAL A 85 -15.46 2.40 0.95
N PRO A 86 -16.37 3.26 1.43
CA PRO A 86 -16.42 3.63 2.85
C PRO A 86 -16.65 2.43 3.77
N GLY A 87 -15.74 2.26 4.73
CA GLY A 87 -15.81 1.17 5.72
C GLY A 87 -15.43 -0.20 5.17
N GLU A 88 -14.91 -0.29 3.95
CA GLU A 88 -14.44 -1.56 3.40
C GLU A 88 -13.32 -2.16 4.25
N ASN A 89 -13.42 -3.47 4.49
CA ASN A 89 -12.38 -4.22 5.16
C ASN A 89 -11.12 -4.25 4.25
N PRO A 90 -9.94 -3.81 4.73
CA PRO A 90 -8.73 -3.75 3.92
C PRO A 90 -8.32 -5.10 3.31
N LEU A 91 -8.64 -6.23 3.96
CA LEU A 91 -8.39 -7.54 3.40
C LEU A 91 -9.27 -7.82 2.18
N HIS A 92 -10.55 -7.43 2.23
CA HIS A 92 -11.46 -7.59 1.09
C HIS A 92 -11.02 -6.72 -0.09
N ALA A 93 -10.62 -5.47 0.18
CA ALA A 93 -10.03 -4.60 -0.83
C ALA A 93 -8.80 -5.27 -1.47
N ALA A 94 -7.87 -5.80 -0.66
CA ALA A 94 -6.66 -6.45 -1.16
C ALA A 94 -6.95 -7.69 -2.01
N GLN A 95 -7.95 -8.50 -1.61
CA GLN A 95 -8.39 -9.67 -2.36
C GLN A 95 -9.05 -9.28 -3.69
N ARG A 96 -9.87 -8.23 -3.68
CA ARG A 96 -10.51 -7.66 -4.88
C ARG A 96 -9.46 -7.17 -5.87
N GLU A 97 -8.49 -6.36 -5.41
CA GLU A 97 -7.43 -5.82 -6.27
C GLU A 97 -6.55 -6.92 -6.87
N LEU A 98 -6.17 -7.94 -6.08
CA LEU A 98 -5.42 -9.09 -6.61
C LEU A 98 -6.20 -9.84 -7.71
N TYR A 99 -7.52 -9.93 -7.57
CA TYR A 99 -8.39 -10.53 -8.57
C TYR A 99 -8.53 -9.63 -9.81
N GLU A 100 -8.75 -8.34 -9.64
CA GLU A 100 -8.99 -7.38 -10.73
C GLU A 100 -7.73 -7.17 -11.57
N GLU A 101 -6.59 -6.89 -10.95
CA GLU A 101 -5.34 -6.56 -11.66
C GLU A 101 -4.61 -7.78 -12.21
N ALA A 102 -4.70 -8.92 -11.52
CA ALA A 102 -3.87 -10.08 -11.84
C ALA A 102 -4.65 -11.37 -12.11
N HIS A 103 -5.95 -11.40 -11.84
CA HIS A 103 -6.79 -12.59 -11.96
C HIS A 103 -6.27 -13.78 -11.14
N VAL A 104 -5.79 -13.49 -9.93
CA VAL A 104 -5.22 -14.45 -8.99
C VAL A 104 -6.02 -14.43 -7.68
N LYS A 105 -6.12 -15.58 -7.03
CA LYS A 105 -6.61 -15.75 -5.66
C LYS A 105 -5.52 -16.34 -4.78
N ALA A 106 -5.68 -16.20 -3.47
CA ALA A 106 -4.73 -16.71 -2.47
C ALA A 106 -5.49 -17.27 -1.26
N GLU A 107 -4.95 -18.32 -0.65
CA GLU A 107 -5.56 -19.04 0.46
C GLU A 107 -5.06 -18.59 1.83
N ASP A 108 -3.83 -18.08 1.90
CA ASP A 108 -3.21 -17.61 3.14
C ASP A 108 -2.85 -16.13 3.03
N TRP A 109 -3.37 -15.35 3.98
CA TRP A 109 -3.22 -13.91 4.05
C TRP A 109 -2.67 -13.50 5.41
N ARG A 110 -1.64 -12.65 5.39
CA ARG A 110 -1.04 -12.04 6.59
C ARG A 110 -0.78 -10.58 6.33
N VAL A 111 -0.82 -9.76 7.38
CA VAL A 111 -0.32 -8.38 7.27
C VAL A 111 1.20 -8.43 7.27
N LEU A 112 1.81 -8.05 6.14
CA LEU A 112 3.26 -7.99 6.01
C LEU A 112 3.80 -6.76 6.72
N THR A 113 3.29 -5.58 6.38
CA THR A 113 3.70 -4.31 7.01
C THR A 113 2.69 -3.20 6.76
N ASP A 114 2.68 -2.19 7.62
CA ASP A 114 1.91 -0.95 7.44
C ASP A 114 2.90 0.21 7.26
N VAL A 115 2.65 1.12 6.32
CA VAL A 115 3.56 2.23 6.00
C VAL A 115 2.79 3.51 5.68
N TYR A 116 3.33 4.65 6.09
CA TYR A 116 2.93 5.97 5.57
C TYR A 116 3.83 6.34 4.40
N THR A 117 3.26 6.73 3.26
CA THR A 117 4.05 6.92 2.03
C THR A 117 4.91 8.19 2.08
N THR A 118 4.32 9.31 2.50
CA THR A 118 5.01 10.60 2.63
C THR A 118 4.41 11.43 3.78
N PRO A 119 4.68 11.07 5.05
CA PRO A 119 3.95 11.61 6.22
C PRO A 119 4.12 13.12 6.43
N GLY A 120 5.07 13.77 5.75
CA GLY A 120 5.23 15.22 5.77
C GLY A 120 4.24 15.99 4.89
N GLY A 121 3.53 15.31 3.97
CA GLY A 121 2.68 15.99 2.97
C GLY A 121 1.51 15.18 2.43
N CYS A 122 1.28 13.94 2.89
CA CYS A 122 0.12 13.13 2.54
C CYS A 122 -0.31 12.28 3.75
N ASP A 123 -1.61 12.13 3.96
CA ASP A 123 -2.17 11.25 5.00
C ASP A 123 -2.37 9.79 4.55
N GLU A 124 -1.85 9.44 3.36
CA GLU A 124 -1.93 8.09 2.83
C GLU A 124 -1.22 7.09 3.75
N ALA A 125 -2.01 6.15 4.25
CA ALA A 125 -1.53 4.94 4.89
C ALA A 125 -1.75 3.76 3.94
N VAL A 126 -0.75 2.90 3.84
CA VAL A 126 -0.80 1.68 3.03
C VAL A 126 -0.60 0.47 3.92
N ARG A 127 -1.48 -0.51 3.78
CA ARG A 127 -1.29 -1.84 4.36
C ARG A 127 -0.86 -2.81 3.27
N ILE A 128 0.32 -3.39 3.43
CA ILE A 128 0.83 -4.42 2.52
C ILE A 128 0.52 -5.78 3.12
N PHE A 129 -0.20 -6.61 2.37
CA PHE A 129 -0.48 -8.00 2.70
C PHE A 129 0.54 -8.94 2.04
N LEU A 130 0.89 -10.01 2.74
CA LEU A 130 1.49 -11.19 2.15
C LEU A 130 0.38 -12.17 1.79
N ALA A 131 0.32 -12.56 0.52
CA ALA A 131 -0.61 -13.56 0.02
C ALA A 131 0.16 -14.80 -0.47
N ARG A 132 -0.23 -15.99 -0.02
CA ARG A 132 0.37 -17.30 -0.37
C ARG A 132 -0.70 -18.33 -0.72
N GLY A 133 -0.28 -19.46 -1.28
CA GLY A 133 -1.21 -20.47 -1.81
C GLY A 133 -1.95 -19.91 -3.03
N LEU A 134 -1.18 -19.39 -3.98
CA LEU A 134 -1.74 -18.68 -5.13
C LEU A 134 -2.35 -19.65 -6.14
N SER A 135 -3.50 -19.29 -6.68
CA SER A 135 -4.15 -19.98 -7.79
C SER A 135 -4.76 -18.99 -8.77
N ASP A 136 -4.95 -19.42 -10.02
CA ASP A 136 -5.69 -18.64 -10.98
C ASP A 136 -7.15 -18.50 -10.52
N ALA A 137 -7.70 -17.31 -10.65
CA ALA A 137 -9.08 -17.06 -10.34
C ALA A 137 -10.00 -17.69 -11.40
N GLU A 138 -11.14 -18.22 -10.97
CA GLU A 138 -12.28 -18.49 -11.85
C GLU A 138 -13.14 -17.22 -12.01
N GLY A 139 -13.65 -16.96 -13.21
CA GLY A 139 -14.56 -15.86 -13.51
C GLY A 139 -14.19 -15.11 -14.78
N GLU A 140 -14.98 -14.09 -15.13
CA GLU A 140 -14.59 -13.15 -16.19
C GLU A 140 -13.48 -12.23 -15.68
N ARG A 141 -12.43 -12.05 -16.50
CA ARG A 141 -11.39 -11.06 -16.21
C ARG A 141 -12.03 -9.68 -16.15
N PHE A 142 -11.65 -8.91 -15.14
CA PHE A 142 -12.04 -7.51 -15.06
C PHE A 142 -11.53 -6.78 -16.31
N THR A 143 -12.35 -5.89 -16.88
CA THR A 143 -11.95 -5.13 -18.05
C THR A 143 -11.09 -3.96 -17.56
N ALA A 144 -9.81 -3.99 -17.91
CA ALA A 144 -8.88 -2.92 -17.54
C ALA A 144 -9.37 -1.56 -18.04
N GLU A 145 -9.29 -0.53 -17.20
CA GLU A 145 -9.68 0.84 -17.53
C GLU A 145 -8.50 1.82 -17.36
N HIS A 146 -8.52 2.93 -18.11
CA HIS A 146 -7.56 4.03 -17.94
C HIS A 146 -6.07 3.59 -18.04
N GLU A 147 -5.29 3.82 -16.97
CA GLU A 147 -3.86 3.49 -16.90
C GLU A 147 -3.60 1.97 -16.89
N GLU A 148 -4.65 1.16 -16.74
CA GLU A 148 -4.57 -0.30 -16.66
C GLU A 148 -4.59 -1.00 -18.03
N LEU A 149 -4.92 -0.28 -19.10
CA LEU A 149 -5.05 -0.82 -20.46
C LEU A 149 -3.75 -1.44 -21.02
N ASP A 150 -2.60 -1.10 -20.42
CA ASP A 150 -1.26 -1.53 -20.84
C ASP A 150 -0.50 -2.23 -19.70
N LEU A 151 -1.23 -2.87 -18.77
CA LEU A 151 -0.64 -3.63 -17.67
C LEU A 151 0.08 -4.89 -18.16
N GLU A 152 1.36 -4.98 -17.87
CA GLU A 152 2.17 -6.19 -18.09
C GLU A 152 2.32 -6.94 -16.75
N LEU A 153 1.97 -8.23 -16.70
CA LEU A 153 2.16 -9.08 -15.52
C LEU A 153 3.42 -9.93 -15.63
N ALA A 154 4.14 -10.10 -14.53
CA ALA A 154 5.29 -10.99 -14.43
C ALA A 154 5.36 -11.68 -13.06
N ARG A 155 6.05 -12.82 -13.00
CA ARG A 155 6.44 -13.48 -11.74
C ARG A 155 7.95 -13.44 -11.63
N VAL A 156 8.46 -12.64 -10.70
CA VAL A 156 9.90 -12.33 -10.61
C VAL A 156 10.48 -12.93 -9.32
N PRO A 157 11.62 -13.64 -9.37
CA PRO A 157 12.26 -14.18 -8.18
C PRO A 157 12.53 -13.10 -7.13
N VAL A 158 12.30 -13.41 -5.85
CA VAL A 158 12.51 -12.45 -4.74
C VAL A 158 13.92 -11.85 -4.77
N ASP A 159 14.95 -12.68 -4.99
CA ASP A 159 16.33 -12.22 -5.04
C ASP A 159 16.61 -11.23 -6.18
N GLU A 160 15.90 -11.32 -7.30
CA GLU A 160 16.02 -10.37 -8.40
C GLU A 160 15.38 -9.03 -8.03
N LEU A 161 14.21 -9.06 -7.40
CA LEU A 161 13.56 -7.85 -6.90
C LEU A 161 14.42 -7.15 -5.84
N VAL A 162 15.02 -7.90 -4.91
CA VAL A 162 15.95 -7.34 -3.91
C VAL A 162 17.13 -6.65 -4.60
N ARG A 163 17.74 -7.30 -5.60
CA ARG A 163 18.84 -6.69 -6.36
C ARG A 163 18.39 -5.42 -7.07
N GLY A 164 17.24 -5.43 -7.75
CA GLY A 164 16.71 -4.26 -8.45
C GLY A 164 16.38 -3.09 -7.51
N VAL A 165 15.84 -3.38 -6.32
CA VAL A 165 15.60 -2.37 -5.27
C VAL A 165 16.92 -1.74 -4.82
N LEU A 166 17.90 -2.57 -4.45
CA LEU A 166 19.19 -2.07 -3.93
C LEU A 166 20.05 -1.39 -5.00
N ALA A 167 19.86 -1.74 -6.27
CA ALA A 167 20.52 -1.10 -7.40
C ALA A 167 19.89 0.24 -7.79
N GLY A 168 18.72 0.60 -7.24
CA GLY A 168 17.99 1.81 -7.64
C GLY A 168 17.34 1.65 -9.02
N GLU A 169 16.89 0.44 -9.36
CA GLU A 169 16.15 0.15 -10.60
C GLU A 169 14.64 0.04 -10.32
N LEU A 170 14.27 -0.33 -9.09
CA LEU A 170 12.90 -0.41 -8.61
C LEU A 170 12.63 0.68 -7.58
N HIS A 171 11.64 1.54 -7.86
CA HIS A 171 11.41 2.78 -7.11
C HIS A 171 10.01 2.88 -6.48
N ASN A 172 9.06 2.04 -6.89
CA ASN A 172 7.71 2.07 -6.34
C ASN A 172 7.76 1.71 -4.84
N ASN A 173 7.09 2.51 -4.00
CA ASN A 173 7.14 2.37 -2.55
C ASN A 173 6.70 0.97 -2.09
N CYS A 174 5.58 0.47 -2.60
CA CYS A 174 4.97 -0.79 -2.16
C CYS A 174 5.85 -2.00 -2.50
N ILE A 175 6.47 -2.04 -3.69
CA ILE A 175 7.39 -3.14 -4.03
C ILE A 175 8.68 -3.08 -3.23
N VAL A 176 9.26 -1.87 -3.03
CA VAL A 176 10.48 -1.69 -2.22
C VAL A 176 10.25 -2.13 -0.78
N VAL A 177 9.22 -1.58 -0.14
CA VAL A 177 8.87 -1.88 1.25
C VAL A 177 8.44 -3.34 1.39
N GLY A 178 7.60 -3.84 0.49
CA GLY A 178 7.09 -5.22 0.54
C GLY A 178 8.21 -6.25 0.44
N VAL A 179 9.07 -6.16 -0.59
CA VAL A 179 10.13 -7.14 -0.82
C VAL A 179 11.15 -7.14 0.33
N LEU A 180 11.57 -5.96 0.79
CA LEU A 180 12.51 -5.88 1.91
C LEU A 180 11.89 -6.37 3.23
N SER A 181 10.59 -6.11 3.45
CA SER A 181 9.85 -6.63 4.61
C SER A 181 9.72 -8.15 4.56
N LEU A 182 9.49 -8.74 3.38
CA LEU A 182 9.46 -10.20 3.20
C LEU A 182 10.79 -10.84 3.63
N VAL A 183 11.91 -10.28 3.16
CA VAL A 183 13.26 -10.77 3.50
C VAL A 183 13.51 -10.64 5.01
N ALA A 184 13.17 -9.50 5.61
CA ALA A 184 13.31 -9.29 7.05
C ALA A 184 12.46 -10.29 7.87
N ALA A 185 11.21 -10.53 7.45
CA ALA A 185 10.32 -11.49 8.11
C ALA A 185 10.85 -12.93 8.03
N ARG A 186 11.43 -13.33 6.89
CA ARG A 186 12.10 -14.65 6.73
C ARG A 186 13.32 -14.81 7.63
N ALA A 187 14.09 -13.74 7.81
CA ALA A 187 15.28 -13.75 8.65
C ALA A 187 14.96 -13.70 10.16
N GLY A 188 13.76 -13.23 10.52
CA GLY A 188 13.26 -13.17 11.89
C GLY A 188 12.50 -14.45 12.30
N ASP A 189 11.32 -14.26 12.89
CA ASP A 189 10.49 -15.34 13.44
C ASP A 189 9.73 -16.15 12.37
N GLY A 190 9.93 -15.84 11.09
CA GLY A 190 9.30 -16.50 9.96
C GLY A 190 7.97 -15.88 9.55
N LEU A 191 7.48 -16.28 8.37
CA LEU A 191 6.29 -15.70 7.75
C LEU A 191 5.00 -16.00 8.52
N ASP A 192 4.94 -17.14 9.21
CA ASP A 192 3.75 -17.54 9.98
C ASP A 192 3.58 -16.75 11.28
N ALA A 193 4.65 -16.09 11.74
CA ALA A 193 4.65 -15.19 12.89
C ALA A 193 4.15 -13.78 12.54
N LEU A 194 3.95 -13.47 11.25
CA LEU A 194 3.36 -12.21 10.83
C LEU A 194 1.95 -12.04 11.41
N ARG A 195 1.57 -10.76 11.58
CA ARG A 195 0.27 -10.36 12.11
C ARG A 195 -0.87 -11.01 11.28
N PRO A 196 -1.95 -11.47 11.93
CA PRO A 196 -3.13 -12.00 11.23
C PRO A 196 -3.69 -10.99 10.22
N ALA A 197 -4.33 -11.45 9.15
CA ALA A 197 -4.88 -10.58 8.10
C ALA A 197 -5.88 -9.53 8.64
N LEU A 198 -6.67 -9.90 9.66
CA LEU A 198 -7.63 -9.02 10.31
C LEU A 198 -7.05 -8.25 11.51
N ALA A 199 -5.72 -8.15 11.62
CA ALA A 199 -5.10 -7.37 12.67
C ALA A 199 -5.59 -5.90 12.61
N PRO A 200 -5.82 -5.23 13.76
CA PRO A 200 -6.23 -3.84 13.76
C PRO A 200 -5.29 -2.94 12.94
N TRP A 201 -5.84 -1.89 12.34
CA TRP A 201 -5.07 -0.87 11.64
C TRP A 201 -5.39 0.51 12.20
N PRO A 202 -4.60 1.01 13.17
CA PRO A 202 -4.89 2.30 13.80
C PRO A 202 -4.93 3.48 12.83
N ALA A 203 -4.15 3.44 11.75
CA ALA A 203 -4.14 4.51 10.75
C ALA A 203 -5.43 4.57 9.92
N ARG A 204 -6.11 3.43 9.72
CA ARG A 204 -7.37 3.30 8.98
C ARG A 204 -8.24 2.23 9.67
N PRO A 205 -8.95 2.59 10.75
CA PRO A 205 -9.79 1.65 11.49
C PRO A 205 -10.88 1.05 10.59
N PHE A 206 -11.17 -0.24 10.80
CA PHE A 206 -12.21 -0.98 10.07
C PHE A 206 -12.91 -1.96 11.00
N GLU A 207 -14.11 -2.40 10.63
CA GLU A 207 -14.82 -3.48 11.31
C GLU A 207 -14.42 -4.83 10.68
N ALA A 208 -13.97 -5.76 11.53
CA ALA A 208 -13.45 -7.06 11.11
C ALA A 208 -14.56 -8.09 10.85
#